data_AF-W1YKW1-F1
#
_entry.id   AF-W1YKW1-F1
#
_cell.length_a   1.000
_cell.length_b   1.000
_cell.length_c   1.000
_cell.angle_alpha   90.00
_cell.angle_beta   90.00
_cell.angle_gamma   90.00
#
_symmetry.space_group_name_H-M   'P 1'
#
loop_
_entity.id
_entity.type
_entity.pdbx_description
1 polymer ?
#
loop_
_entity_poly.entity_id
_entity_poly.type
_entity_poly.pdbx_seq_one_letter_code
_entity_poly.pdbx_strand_id
1 'polypeptide(L)'
;TTIGILDKSGFLMVDLRPVPKQFSIRTTVHHDEISGAISFSKKDIVQFVNDINDTNPIHREDPYVVPGCMILETLWNYWNISKSAQQMAIYFHAPVIAGDMVTLVEVPEDAHVEGYVGDTLAFSATFFCENEDSTSL
;
A
#
# COMPACT_ATOMS: atom_id res chain seq x y z
N THR A 1 15.98 12.72 -5.48
CA THR A 1 16.96 11.61 -5.54
C THR A 1 16.63 10.74 -6.72
N THR A 2 17.60 10.34 -7.54
CA THR A 2 17.35 9.44 -8.68
C THR A 2 17.84 8.05 -8.33
N ILE A 3 17.00 7.03 -8.51
CA ILE A 3 17.33 5.62 -8.31
C ILE A 3 17.28 4.93 -9.68
N GLY A 4 18.37 4.30 -10.07
CA GLY A 4 18.43 3.45 -11.26
C GLY A 4 18.40 1.98 -10.86
N ILE A 5 17.48 1.21 -11.45
CA ILE A 5 17.36 -0.23 -11.25
C ILE A 5 17.60 -0.89 -12.62
N LEU A 6 18.62 -1.76 -12.69
CA LEU A 6 18.97 -2.52 -13.89
C LEU A 6 18.82 -4.01 -13.59
N ASP A 7 18.08 -4.72 -14.42
CA ASP A 7 17.99 -6.18 -14.37
C ASP A 7 18.02 -6.79 -15.78
N LYS A 8 17.74 -8.10 -15.87
CA LYS A 8 17.69 -8.83 -17.16
C LYS A 8 16.52 -8.39 -18.05
N SER A 9 15.53 -7.73 -17.46
CA SER A 9 14.28 -7.31 -18.10
C SER A 9 14.38 -5.86 -18.62
N GLY A 10 15.32 -5.07 -18.11
CA GLY A 10 15.62 -3.73 -18.63
C GLY A 10 16.19 -2.78 -17.57
N PHE A 11 16.08 -1.49 -17.86
CA PHE A 11 16.54 -0.41 -16.97
C PHE A 11 15.38 0.51 -16.62
N LEU A 12 15.14 0.69 -15.32
CA LEU A 12 14.16 1.61 -14.76
C LEU A 12 14.89 2.77 -14.06
N MET A 13 14.54 4.00 -14.43
CA MET A 13 14.96 5.21 -13.72
C MET A 13 13.79 5.79 -12.95
N VAL A 14 13.98 6.00 -11.65
CA VAL A 14 12.99 6.58 -10.74
C VAL A 14 13.54 7.88 -10.16
N ASP A 15 12.94 9.00 -10.53
CA ASP A 15 13.20 10.30 -9.91
C ASP A 15 12.29 10.51 -8.70
N LEU A 16 12.83 10.30 -7.51
CA LEU A 16 12.17 10.65 -6.26
C LEU A 16 12.13 12.18 -6.12
N ARG A 17 10.93 12.74 -6.28
CA ARG A 17 10.64 14.13 -5.96
C ARG A 17 10.27 14.24 -4.48
N PRO A 18 10.81 15.24 -3.75
CA PRO A 18 10.38 15.50 -2.39
C PRO A 18 8.88 15.80 -2.38
N VAL A 19 8.14 15.16 -1.47
CA VAL A 19 6.70 15.41 -1.31
C VAL A 19 6.56 16.82 -0.70
N PRO A 20 5.94 17.79 -1.39
CA PRO A 20 5.92 19.19 -0.94
C PRO A 20 5.05 19.43 0.30
N LYS A 21 4.21 18.46 0.67
CA LYS A 21 3.29 18.51 1.80
C LYS A 21 3.47 17.25 2.64
N GLN A 22 3.37 17.43 3.95
CA GLN A 22 3.27 16.31 4.88
C GLN A 22 2.09 15.42 4.45
N PHE A 23 2.34 14.11 4.31
CA PHE A 23 1.32 13.13 3.97
C PHE A 23 0.13 13.32 4.91
N SER A 24 -0.94 13.90 4.38
CA SER A 24 -2.17 14.12 5.14
C SER A 24 -3.06 12.96 4.81
N ILE A 25 -3.01 11.94 5.65
CA ILE A 25 -3.84 10.75 5.55
C ILE A 25 -5.30 11.19 5.73
N ARG A 26 -6.17 10.90 4.75
CA ARG A 26 -7.54 11.45 4.70
C ARG A 26 -8.61 10.40 4.44
N THR A 27 -8.25 9.13 4.29
CA THR A 27 -9.20 8.12 3.87
C THR A 27 -10.17 7.71 4.99
N THR A 28 -11.47 7.82 4.73
CA THR A 28 -12.53 7.10 5.44
C THR A 28 -12.69 5.73 4.79
N VAL A 29 -11.95 4.73 5.27
CA VAL A 29 -12.10 3.34 4.81
C VAL A 29 -13.36 2.76 5.45
N HIS A 30 -14.28 2.25 4.64
CA HIS A 30 -15.38 1.41 5.11
C HIS A 30 -14.81 0.08 5.59
N HIS A 31 -14.57 -0.01 6.90
CA HIS A 31 -14.27 -1.28 7.55
C HIS A 31 -15.61 -1.98 7.79
N ASP A 32 -15.86 -3.09 7.09
CA ASP A 32 -16.84 -4.04 7.60
C ASP A 32 -16.19 -4.73 8.79
N GLU A 33 -16.60 -4.31 9.99
CA GLU A 33 -16.09 -4.70 11.32
C GLU A 33 -16.10 -6.23 11.58
N ILE A 34 -16.59 -7.03 10.64
CA ILE A 34 -16.85 -8.47 10.78
C ILE A 34 -15.83 -9.33 10.02
N SER A 35 -15.09 -8.81 9.01
CA SER A 35 -14.34 -9.69 8.08
C SER A 35 -12.84 -9.43 7.89
N GLY A 36 -12.24 -8.37 8.42
CA GLY A 36 -10.80 -8.08 8.16
C GLY A 36 -10.46 -7.91 6.67
N ALA A 37 -11.48 -7.72 5.82
CA ALA A 37 -11.35 -7.57 4.38
C ALA A 37 -11.51 -6.10 4.00
N ILE A 38 -10.72 -5.64 3.04
CA ILE A 38 -10.77 -4.29 2.48
C ILE A 38 -11.18 -4.35 1.02
N SER A 39 -11.89 -3.32 0.55
CA SER A 39 -12.23 -3.17 -0.86
C SER A 39 -12.12 -1.71 -1.27
N PHE A 40 -11.83 -1.48 -2.54
CA PHE A 40 -11.62 -0.17 -3.12
C PHE A 40 -12.64 0.07 -4.23
N SER A 41 -13.52 1.06 -4.07
CA SER A 41 -14.48 1.36 -5.12
C SER A 41 -13.84 2.19 -6.25
N LYS A 42 -14.40 2.09 -7.46
CA LYS A 42 -13.99 2.92 -8.61
C LYS A 42 -14.02 4.42 -8.26
N LYS A 43 -15.02 4.83 -7.49
CA LYS A 43 -15.20 6.22 -7.07
C LYS A 43 -14.06 6.68 -6.14
N ASP A 44 -13.68 5.83 -5.18
CA ASP A 44 -12.63 6.17 -4.22
C ASP A 44 -11.26 6.22 -4.89
N ILE A 45 -10.99 5.30 -5.82
CA ILE A 45 -9.77 5.31 -6.63
C ILE A 45 -9.66 6.60 -7.45
N VAL A 46 -10.73 6.96 -8.17
CA VAL A 46 -10.75 8.19 -8.98
C VAL A 46 -10.58 9.44 -8.13
N GLN A 47 -11.24 9.49 -6.96
CA GLN A 47 -11.08 10.60 -6.03
C GLN A 47 -9.63 10.71 -5.53
N PHE A 48 -9.06 9.59 -5.10
CA PHE A 48 -7.70 9.53 -4.57
C PHE A 48 -6.66 10.02 -5.60
N VAL A 49 -6.72 9.52 -6.84
CA VAL A 49 -5.74 9.93 -7.88
C VAL A 49 -5.89 11.40 -8.30
N ASN A 50 -7.08 11.98 -8.15
CA ASN A 50 -7.27 13.42 -8.35
C ASN A 50 -6.63 14.23 -7.21
N ASP A 51 -6.77 13.77 -5.97
CA ASP A 51 -6.21 14.45 -4.78
C ASP A 51 -4.68 14.48 -4.80
N ILE A 52 -4.03 13.41 -5.29
CA ILE A 52 -2.56 13.34 -5.44
C ILE A 52 -2.06 13.77 -6.82
N ASN A 53 -2.96 14.19 -7.72
CA ASN A 53 -2.67 14.58 -9.10
C ASN A 53 -1.86 13.53 -9.88
N ASP A 54 -2.12 12.24 -9.62
CA ASP A 54 -1.57 11.14 -10.41
C ASP A 54 -2.45 10.98 -11.65
N THR A 55 -1.96 11.33 -12.85
CA THR A 55 -2.73 11.30 -14.10
C THR A 55 -2.66 9.97 -14.86
N ASN A 56 -2.08 8.92 -14.28
CA ASN A 56 -1.92 7.64 -14.95
C ASN A 56 -3.28 7.01 -15.33
N PRO A 57 -3.51 6.62 -16.60
CA PRO A 57 -4.79 6.07 -17.06
C PRO A 57 -5.15 4.72 -16.44
N ILE A 58 -4.18 3.93 -15.96
CA ILE A 58 -4.45 2.59 -15.40
C ILE A 58 -5.38 2.63 -14.18
N HIS A 59 -5.46 3.78 -13.50
CA HIS A 59 -6.34 4.02 -12.35
C HIS A 59 -7.71 4.60 -12.73
N ARG A 60 -7.91 5.02 -13.99
CA ARG A 60 -9.09 5.78 -14.45
C ARG A 60 -9.95 5.05 -15.47
N GLU A 61 -9.38 4.03 -16.09
CA GLU A 61 -10.04 3.21 -17.10
C GLU A 61 -10.20 1.80 -16.58
N ASP A 62 -11.17 1.06 -17.12
CA ASP A 62 -11.37 -0.34 -16.77
C ASP A 62 -10.07 -1.15 -17.01
N PRO A 63 -9.57 -1.91 -16.01
CA PRO A 63 -10.26 -2.42 -14.83
C PRO A 63 -10.17 -1.57 -13.55
N TYR A 64 -9.65 -0.33 -13.61
CA TYR A 64 -9.41 0.56 -12.48
C TYR A 64 -8.45 -0.05 -11.46
N VAL A 65 -7.17 -0.15 -11.84
CA VAL A 65 -6.12 -0.66 -10.96
C VAL A 65 -6.02 0.26 -9.74
N VAL A 66 -5.98 -0.31 -8.54
CA VAL A 66 -5.82 0.44 -7.30
C VAL A 66 -4.39 1.01 -7.24
N PRO A 67 -4.20 2.31 -7.00
CA PRO A 67 -2.88 2.88 -6.78
C PRO A 67 -2.17 2.22 -5.59
N GLY A 68 -0.92 1.79 -5.77
CA GLY A 68 -0.15 1.17 -4.69
C GLY A 68 -0.02 2.08 -3.45
N CYS A 69 0.04 3.40 -3.65
CA CYS A 69 0.04 4.38 -2.56
C CYS A 69 -1.30 4.44 -1.79
N MET A 70 -2.42 4.12 -2.43
CA MET A 70 -3.72 4.00 -1.75
C MET A 70 -3.77 2.75 -0.85
N ILE A 71 -3.19 1.64 -1.31
CA ILE A 71 -3.03 0.42 -0.50
C ILE A 71 -2.09 0.71 0.69
N LEU A 72 -0.97 1.39 0.45
CA LEU A 72 -0.05 1.82 1.50
C LEU A 72 -0.73 2.67 2.57
N GLU A 73 -1.51 3.70 2.17
CA GLU A 73 -2.24 4.54 3.11
C GLU A 73 -3.26 3.72 3.93
N THR A 74 -3.93 2.76 3.28
CA THR A 74 -4.93 1.90 3.93
C THR A 74 -4.27 0.99 4.98
N LEU A 75 -3.19 0.31 4.62
CA LEU A 75 -2.44 -0.55 5.55
C LEU A 75 -1.81 0.24 6.68
N TRP A 76 -1.29 1.44 6.38
CA TRP A 76 -0.78 2.33 7.41
C TRP A 76 -1.88 2.73 8.39
N ASN A 77 -3.10 3.05 7.92
CA ASN A 77 -4.22 3.35 8.81
C ASN A 77 -4.65 2.15 9.65
N TYR A 78 -4.68 0.97 9.03
CA TYR A 78 -5.02 -0.28 9.70
C TYR A 78 -4.04 -0.57 10.85
N TRP A 79 -2.73 -0.35 10.64
CA TRP A 79 -1.68 -0.73 11.58
C TRP A 79 -1.26 0.39 12.56
N ASN A 80 -1.35 1.66 12.17
CA ASN A 80 -0.99 2.80 13.02
C ASN A 80 -1.91 2.94 14.23
N ILE A 81 -3.13 2.38 14.17
CA ILE A 81 -4.05 2.35 15.31
C ILE A 81 -3.59 1.32 16.37
N SER A 82 -2.78 0.32 16.02
CA SER A 82 -2.55 -0.85 16.87
C SER A 82 -1.16 -0.97 17.51
N LYS A 83 -0.06 -0.49 16.90
CA LYS A 83 1.31 -0.89 17.37
C LYS A 83 2.47 0.12 17.28
N SER A 84 2.25 1.42 17.05
CA SER A 84 3.33 2.44 17.00
C SER A 84 4.41 2.19 15.93
N ALA A 85 4.04 1.61 14.78
CA ALA A 85 4.97 1.41 13.67
C ALA A 85 5.51 2.74 13.14
N GLN A 86 6.82 2.81 12.91
CA GLN A 86 7.48 3.99 12.35
C GLN A 86 7.81 3.83 10.87
N GLN A 87 7.95 2.58 10.40
CA GLN A 87 8.27 2.28 9.01
C GLN A 87 7.41 1.11 8.52
N MET A 88 7.17 1.07 7.22
CA MET A 88 6.48 -0.02 6.55
C MET A 88 7.19 -0.31 5.23
N ALA A 89 7.49 -1.58 4.99
CA ALA A 89 7.92 -2.08 3.69
C ALA A 89 6.77 -2.87 3.07
N ILE A 90 6.54 -2.72 1.77
CA ILE A 90 5.52 -3.46 1.04
C ILE A 90 6.12 -4.10 -0.22
N TYR A 91 5.64 -5.27 -0.55
CA TYR A 91 5.87 -5.96 -1.82
C TYR A 91 4.52 -6.16 -2.52
N PHE A 92 4.41 -5.70 -3.76
CA PHE A 92 3.25 -5.94 -4.62
C PHE A 92 3.54 -7.14 -5.52
N HIS A 93 2.71 -8.18 -5.42
CA HIS A 93 2.83 -9.43 -6.16
C HIS A 93 1.84 -9.50 -7.33
N ALA A 94 0.65 -8.91 -7.18
CA ALA A 94 -0.37 -8.82 -8.22
C ALA A 94 -1.16 -7.50 -8.10
N PRO A 95 -1.74 -6.99 -9.21
CA PRO A 95 -2.58 -5.80 -9.15
C PRO A 95 -3.88 -6.11 -8.39
N VAL A 96 -4.32 -5.15 -7.57
CA VAL A 96 -5.69 -5.10 -7.04
C VAL A 96 -6.50 -4.18 -7.94
N ILE A 97 -7.71 -4.57 -8.30
CA ILE A 97 -8.62 -3.77 -9.13
C ILE A 97 -9.86 -3.35 -8.35
N ALA A 98 -10.60 -2.37 -8.89
CA ALA A 98 -11.77 -1.84 -8.21
C ALA A 98 -12.84 -2.91 -7.96
N GLY A 99 -13.31 -2.98 -6.71
CA GLY A 99 -14.32 -3.94 -6.26
C GLY A 99 -13.77 -5.30 -5.84
N ASP A 100 -12.45 -5.55 -5.97
CA ASP A 100 -11.83 -6.72 -5.36
C ASP A 100 -12.04 -6.71 -3.85
N MET A 101 -12.33 -7.89 -3.29
CA MET A 101 -12.34 -8.11 -1.85
C MET A 101 -10.97 -8.64 -1.44
N VAL A 102 -10.18 -7.80 -0.81
CA VAL A 102 -8.84 -8.16 -0.32
C VAL A 102 -8.97 -8.65 1.11
N THR A 103 -8.68 -9.92 1.36
CA THR A 103 -8.62 -10.49 2.71
C THR A 103 -7.25 -10.21 3.31
N LEU A 104 -7.20 -9.59 4.48
CA LEU A 104 -5.96 -9.37 5.21
C LEU A 104 -5.71 -10.51 6.19
N VAL A 105 -4.51 -11.08 6.13
CA VAL A 105 -4.05 -12.14 7.03
C VAL A 105 -2.86 -11.61 7.81
N GLU A 106 -3.03 -11.45 9.12
CA GLU A 106 -1.94 -11.07 10.02
C GLU A 106 -1.10 -12.30 10.37
N VAL A 107 0.22 -12.17 10.28
CA VAL A 107 1.19 -13.13 10.81
C VAL A 107 1.78 -12.51 12.09
N PRO A 108 1.31 -12.93 13.28
CA PRO A 108 1.59 -12.22 14.54
C PRO A 108 3.08 -12.20 14.92
N GLU A 109 3.84 -13.19 14.47
CA GLU A 109 5.24 -13.39 14.85
C GLU A 109 6.18 -12.31 14.26
N ASP A 110 5.84 -11.73 13.09
CA ASP A 110 6.76 -10.89 12.31
C ASP A 110 6.23 -9.47 11.99
N ALA A 111 5.20 -9.00 12.71
CA ALA A 111 4.52 -7.73 12.38
C ALA A 111 4.22 -7.61 10.88
N HIS A 112 3.72 -8.71 10.31
CA HIS A 112 3.58 -8.92 8.89
C HIS A 112 2.12 -9.13 8.52
N VAL A 113 1.72 -8.58 7.36
CA VAL A 113 0.36 -8.70 6.82
C VAL A 113 0.44 -9.10 5.36
N GLU A 114 -0.37 -10.08 5.00
CA GLU A 114 -0.57 -10.51 3.62
C GLU A 114 -1.98 -10.12 3.15
N GLY A 115 -2.09 -9.62 1.93
CA GLY A 115 -3.35 -9.26 1.29
C GLY A 115 -3.66 -10.20 0.13
N TYR A 116 -4.80 -10.90 0.20
CA TYR A 116 -5.21 -11.89 -0.79
C TYR A 116 -6.49 -11.47 -1.53
N VAL A 117 -6.51 -11.63 -2.85
CA VAL A 117 -7.72 -11.56 -3.68
C VAL A 117 -8.06 -12.98 -4.14
N GLY A 118 -9.09 -13.57 -3.54
CA GLY A 118 -9.31 -15.03 -3.64
C GLY A 118 -8.09 -15.77 -3.11
N ASP A 119 -7.52 -16.67 -3.92
CA ASP A 119 -6.30 -17.43 -3.59
C ASP A 119 -4.99 -16.74 -4.05
N THR A 120 -5.08 -15.53 -4.61
CA THR A 120 -3.92 -14.81 -5.15
C THR A 120 -3.35 -13.85 -4.11
N LEU A 121 -2.09 -14.05 -3.72
CA LEU A 121 -1.35 -13.06 -2.92
C LEU A 121 -1.15 -11.79 -3.77
N ALA A 122 -1.79 -10.71 -3.39
CA ALA A 122 -1.72 -9.43 -4.09
C ALA A 122 -0.58 -8.55 -3.56
N PHE A 123 -0.41 -8.51 -2.24
CA PHE A 123 0.68 -7.79 -1.60
C PHE A 123 1.04 -8.41 -0.25
N SER A 124 2.24 -8.12 0.22
CA SER A 124 2.66 -8.41 1.59
C SER A 124 3.40 -7.21 2.18
N ALA A 125 3.17 -6.92 3.45
CA ALA A 125 3.70 -5.75 4.13
C ALA A 125 4.29 -6.13 5.49
N THR A 126 5.44 -5.56 5.82
CA THR A 126 6.10 -5.70 7.12
C THR A 126 6.21 -4.33 7.76
N PHE A 127 5.84 -4.26 9.03
CA PHE A 127 5.88 -3.04 9.83
C PHE A 127 7.05 -3.09 10.81
N PHE A 128 7.76 -1.98 10.95
CA PHE A 128 8.91 -1.86 11.85
C PHE A 128 8.68 -0.78 12.90
N CYS A 129 9.00 -1.10 14.14
CA CYS A 129 9.08 -0.17 15.26
C CYS A 129 10.55 0.12 15.56
N GLU A 130 10.91 1.35 15.96
CA GLU A 130 12.22 1.54 16.60
C GLU A 130 12.15 0.91 17.99
N ASN A 131 12.76 -0.28 18.12
CA ASN A 131 13.60 -0.72 19.24
C ASN A 131 13.87 -2.23 19.13
N GLU A 132 14.89 -2.60 18.37
CA GLU A 132 15.83 -3.66 18.78
C GLU A 132 17.25 -3.20 18.38
N ASP A 133 17.96 -2.69 19.37
CA ASP A 133 19.42 -2.51 19.48
C ASP A 133 20.24 -2.12 18.24
N SER A 134 20.43 -0.81 18.05
CA SER A 134 21.64 -0.27 17.40
C SER A 134 22.88 -0.27 18.32
N THR A 135 22.98 -1.23 19.23
CA THR A 135 24.16 -1.49 20.07
C THR A 135 24.81 -2.81 19.67
N SER A 136 25.20 -2.93 18.41
CA SER A 136 26.12 -3.97 17.95
C SER A 136 26.87 -3.51 16.72
N LEU A 137 27.77 -2.55 16.89
CA LEU A 137 28.98 -2.36 16.08
C LEU A 137 30.09 -1.80 16.96
#